data_AF-A0A1Y4HLJ0-F1
#
_entry.id   AF-A0A1Y4HLJ0-F1
#
_cell.length_a   1.000
_cell.length_b   1.000
_cell.length_c   1.000
_cell.angle_alpha   90.00
_cell.angle_beta   90.00
_cell.angle_gamma   90.00
#
_symmetry.space_group_name_H-M   'P 1'
#
loop_
_entity.id
_entity.type
_entity.pdbx_description
1 polymer ?
#
loop_
_entity_poly.entity_id
_entity_poly.type
_entity_poly.pdbx_seq_one_letter_code
_entity_poly.pdbx_strand_id
1 'polypeptide(L)'
;MGSEGFQERFVNPYTDFGFKKLFGTELNKELLISFLNALLPEREQIMDVTYLNTEHLSDQPVERRAVFDVYCTNEKGERFLVEMQRGEQQFFKDRSLYYATFPIREQASRGNDWDYRLKAVYVIGILNFTMDDCADSYYRREVKLMDTRTKDVFFDKLTFVYLEMPKFNKTESELETMFDKWLFVLRNLSRLMERPVALQERVFTRLFEAAE
;
A
#
# COMPACT_ATOMS: atom_id res chain seq x y z
N MET A 1 0.18 39.19 -9.13
CA MET A 1 1.57 38.74 -9.29
C MET A 1 1.51 37.24 -9.49
N GLY A 2 1.84 36.78 -10.70
CA GLY A 2 1.60 35.41 -11.13
C GLY A 2 2.46 34.43 -10.35
N SER A 3 1.83 33.41 -9.78
CA SER A 3 2.51 32.18 -9.41
C SER A 3 3.01 31.54 -10.70
N GLU A 4 4.31 31.66 -10.99
CA GLU A 4 4.99 30.74 -11.90
C GLU A 4 4.76 29.34 -11.34
N GLY A 5 3.81 28.63 -11.95
CA GLY A 5 3.51 27.25 -11.58
C GLY A 5 4.74 26.42 -11.94
N PHE A 6 5.48 25.96 -10.94
CA PHE A 6 6.44 24.88 -11.14
C PHE A 6 5.65 23.72 -11.76
N GLN A 7 5.92 23.43 -13.03
CA GLN A 7 5.41 22.24 -13.67
C GLN A 7 6.13 21.06 -13.03
N GLU A 8 5.40 20.29 -12.22
CA GLU A 8 5.94 19.08 -11.59
C GLU A 8 6.44 18.14 -12.70
N ARG A 9 7.73 17.75 -12.65
CA ARG A 9 8.33 16.85 -13.64
C ARG A 9 7.75 15.44 -13.54
N PHE A 10 7.46 14.99 -12.32
CA PHE A 10 6.98 13.65 -12.03
C PHE A 10 5.59 13.70 -11.39
N VAL A 11 4.75 12.69 -11.65
CA VAL A 11 3.42 12.60 -11.05
C VAL A 11 3.45 12.55 -9.52
N ASN A 12 2.44 13.15 -8.91
CA ASN A 12 2.26 13.09 -7.46
C ASN A 12 1.60 11.76 -7.03
N PRO A 13 2.30 10.89 -6.29
CA PRO A 13 1.78 9.59 -5.87
C PRO A 13 0.64 9.70 -4.85
N TYR A 14 0.46 10.85 -4.18
CA TYR A 14 -0.67 11.09 -3.27
C TYR A 14 -2.00 11.43 -3.98
N THR A 15 -2.02 11.37 -5.31
CA THR A 15 -3.22 11.52 -6.12
C THR A 15 -3.68 10.17 -6.63
N ASP A 16 -5.00 9.95 -6.72
CA ASP A 16 -5.60 8.73 -7.27
C ASP A 16 -5.00 8.37 -8.64
N PHE A 17 -4.88 9.38 -9.51
CA PHE A 17 -4.25 9.23 -10.83
C PHE A 17 -2.78 8.82 -10.73
N GLY A 18 -1.96 9.54 -9.95
CA GLY A 18 -0.53 9.26 -9.84
C GLY A 18 -0.25 7.89 -9.24
N PHE A 19 -0.99 7.51 -8.19
CA PHE A 19 -0.85 6.20 -7.57
C PHE A 19 -1.24 5.08 -8.53
N LYS A 20 -2.38 5.18 -9.22
CA LYS A 20 -2.79 4.17 -10.21
C LYS A 20 -1.89 4.12 -11.43
N LYS A 21 -1.35 5.25 -11.89
CA LYS A 21 -0.35 5.28 -12.97
C LYS A 21 0.88 4.45 -12.60
N LEU A 22 1.37 4.62 -11.37
CA LEU A 22 2.58 3.93 -10.88
C LEU A 22 2.34 2.47 -10.50
N PHE A 23 1.25 2.17 -9.79
CA PHE A 23 1.07 0.86 -9.15
C PHE A 23 -0.14 0.07 -9.65
N GLY A 24 -1.03 0.67 -10.44
CA GLY A 24 -2.31 0.08 -10.86
C GLY A 24 -2.34 -0.41 -12.30
N THR A 25 -1.20 -0.49 -12.99
CA THR A 25 -1.15 -0.93 -14.40
C THR A 25 -0.26 -2.15 -14.58
N GLU A 26 -0.65 -3.05 -15.48
CA GLU A 26 0.14 -4.24 -15.84
C GLU A 26 1.55 -3.88 -16.32
N LEU A 27 1.70 -2.75 -17.02
CA LEU A 27 2.99 -2.25 -17.50
C LEU A 27 3.97 -1.97 -16.35
N ASN A 28 3.45 -1.46 -15.24
CA ASN A 28 4.23 -1.06 -14.07
C ASN A 28 4.12 -2.06 -12.91
N LYS A 29 3.62 -3.27 -13.18
CA LYS A 29 3.40 -4.31 -12.16
C LYS A 29 4.63 -4.60 -11.29
N GLU A 30 5.83 -4.56 -11.87
CA GLU A 30 7.08 -4.74 -11.13
C GLU A 30 7.32 -3.68 -10.05
N LEU A 31 6.81 -2.45 -10.21
CA LEU A 31 6.90 -1.41 -9.20
C LEU A 31 6.10 -1.80 -7.95
N LEU A 32 4.88 -2.31 -8.14
CA LEU A 32 4.04 -2.78 -7.05
C LEU A 32 4.65 -4.00 -6.37
N ILE A 33 5.14 -4.98 -7.13
CA ILE A 33 5.79 -6.17 -6.56
C ILE A 33 6.99 -5.76 -5.71
N SER A 34 7.87 -4.90 -6.23
CA SER A 34 9.05 -4.43 -5.48
C SER A 34 8.67 -3.65 -4.22
N PHE A 35 7.63 -2.80 -4.29
CA PHE A 35 7.13 -2.08 -3.12
C PHE A 35 6.58 -3.04 -2.06
N LEU A 36 5.70 -3.98 -2.44
CA LEU A 36 5.14 -4.97 -1.52
C LEU A 36 6.24 -5.84 -0.89
N ASN A 37 7.21 -6.28 -1.69
CA ASN A 37 8.35 -7.06 -1.22
C ASN A 37 9.27 -6.31 -0.25
N ALA A 38 9.31 -4.98 -0.31
CA ALA A 38 10.00 -4.17 0.69
C ALA A 38 9.25 -4.07 2.03
N LEU A 39 7.93 -4.32 2.04
CA LEU A 39 7.10 -4.35 3.24
C LEU A 39 7.10 -5.72 3.91
N LEU A 40 7.05 -6.77 3.08
CA LEU A 40 6.88 -8.15 3.51
C LEU A 40 8.20 -8.77 3.99
N PRO A 41 8.15 -9.73 4.94
CA PRO A 41 9.35 -10.48 5.34
C PRO A 41 9.87 -11.35 4.18
N GLU A 42 11.15 -11.74 4.24
CA GLU A 42 11.82 -12.50 3.18
C GLU A 42 11.11 -13.82 2.81
N ARG A 43 10.42 -14.45 3.77
CA ARG A 43 9.66 -15.69 3.53
C ARG A 43 8.34 -15.48 2.78
N GLU A 44 7.85 -14.24 2.70
CA GLU A 44 6.55 -13.87 2.12
C GLU A 44 6.70 -13.09 0.80
N GLN A 45 7.90 -13.14 0.20
CA GLN A 45 8.15 -12.47 -1.07
C GLN A 45 7.20 -12.96 -2.18
N ILE A 46 6.76 -11.99 -2.98
CA ILE A 46 5.83 -12.11 -4.10
C ILE A 46 6.64 -12.27 -5.39
N MET A 47 6.25 -13.23 -6.22
CA MET A 47 6.83 -13.43 -7.54
C MET A 47 6.05 -12.71 -8.62
N ASP A 48 4.72 -12.73 -8.52
CA ASP A 48 3.83 -12.08 -9.46
C ASP A 48 2.54 -11.60 -8.77
N VAL A 49 1.86 -10.65 -9.39
CA VAL A 49 0.52 -10.24 -8.96
C VAL A 49 -0.46 -10.23 -10.13
N THR A 50 -1.71 -10.54 -9.84
CA THR A 50 -2.85 -10.35 -10.74
C THR A 50 -3.76 -9.31 -10.14
N TYR A 51 -4.01 -8.22 -10.87
CA TYR A 51 -4.97 -7.20 -10.44
C TYR A 51 -6.39 -7.75 -10.47
N LEU A 52 -7.17 -7.38 -9.47
CA LEU A 52 -8.55 -7.80 -9.29
C LEU A 52 -9.45 -6.57 -9.43
N ASN A 53 -10.65 -6.77 -9.96
CA ASN A 53 -11.59 -5.67 -10.13
C ASN A 53 -12.12 -5.20 -8.77
N THR A 54 -11.87 -3.94 -8.43
CA THR A 54 -12.33 -3.31 -7.19
C THR A 54 -13.84 -3.06 -7.18
N GLU A 55 -14.50 -3.12 -8.33
CA GLU A 55 -15.96 -2.94 -8.44
C GLU A 55 -16.76 -4.12 -7.86
N HIS A 56 -16.20 -5.32 -7.75
CA HIS A 56 -16.91 -6.46 -7.13
C HIS A 56 -17.11 -6.32 -5.61
N LEU A 57 -16.48 -5.33 -4.98
CA LEU A 57 -16.71 -4.96 -3.58
C LEU A 57 -18.05 -4.21 -3.39
N SER A 58 -18.81 -3.95 -4.46
CA SER A 58 -19.93 -3.01 -4.50
C SER A 58 -21.32 -3.62 -4.78
N ASP A 59 -21.57 -4.87 -4.40
CA ASP A 59 -22.90 -5.52 -4.50
C ASP A 59 -24.05 -4.81 -3.72
N GLN A 60 -23.80 -3.64 -3.09
CA GLN A 60 -24.83 -2.82 -2.45
C GLN A 60 -25.06 -1.51 -3.21
N PRO A 61 -26.33 -1.19 -3.57
CA PRO A 61 -26.64 0.06 -4.24
C PRO A 61 -26.50 1.23 -3.25
N VAL A 62 -25.67 2.21 -3.64
CA VAL A 62 -25.70 3.64 -3.23
C VAL A 62 -24.83 4.10 -2.04
N GLU A 63 -24.31 3.27 -1.14
CA GLU A 63 -23.49 3.79 -0.01
C GLU A 63 -22.00 3.42 -0.09
N ARG A 64 -21.18 4.43 -0.43
CA ARG A 64 -19.70 4.49 -0.35
C ARG A 64 -18.97 3.28 -0.92
N ARG A 65 -18.71 3.31 -2.23
CA ARG A 65 -17.79 2.38 -2.91
C ARG A 65 -16.50 2.22 -2.09
N ALA A 66 -16.21 1.00 -1.66
CA ALA A 66 -14.89 0.64 -1.16
C ALA A 66 -13.94 0.60 -2.36
N VAL A 67 -13.35 1.73 -2.72
CA VAL A 67 -12.38 1.80 -3.82
C VAL A 67 -11.00 1.86 -3.21
N PHE A 68 -10.33 0.71 -3.21
CA PHE A 68 -8.88 0.69 -3.09
C PHE A 68 -8.25 1.19 -4.37
N ASP A 69 -7.12 1.86 -4.26
CA ASP A 69 -6.37 2.23 -5.46
C ASP A 69 -5.84 1.00 -6.19
N VAL A 70 -5.43 -0.02 -5.43
CA VAL A 70 -4.95 -1.31 -5.94
C VAL A 70 -5.53 -2.46 -5.13
N TYR A 71 -6.13 -3.42 -5.83
CA TYR A 71 -6.48 -4.72 -5.28
C TYR A 71 -5.87 -5.81 -6.15
N CYS A 72 -5.06 -6.71 -5.56
CA CYS A 72 -4.40 -7.78 -6.30
C CYS A 72 -4.25 -9.06 -5.49
N THR A 73 -3.88 -10.15 -6.18
CA THR A 73 -3.51 -11.43 -5.59
C THR A 73 -2.16 -11.90 -6.09
N ASN A 74 -1.40 -12.61 -5.27
CA ASN A 74 -0.13 -13.23 -5.67
C ASN A 74 -0.29 -14.69 -6.10
N GLU A 75 0.84 -15.33 -6.45
CA GLU A 75 0.89 -16.73 -6.88
C GLU A 75 0.43 -17.74 -5.81
N LYS A 76 0.39 -17.34 -4.53
CA LYS A 76 -0.03 -18.17 -3.39
C LYS A 76 -1.54 -18.05 -3.09
N GLY A 77 -2.22 -17.12 -3.77
CA GLY A 77 -3.63 -16.76 -3.54
C GLY A 77 -3.83 -15.80 -2.37
N GLU A 78 -2.76 -15.16 -1.89
CA GLU A 78 -2.84 -14.12 -0.87
C GLU A 78 -3.37 -12.83 -1.50
N ARG A 79 -4.06 -12.00 -0.71
CA ARG A 79 -4.77 -10.80 -1.18
C ARG A 79 -4.12 -9.54 -0.62
N PHE A 80 -3.92 -8.55 -1.47
CA PHE A 80 -3.30 -7.27 -1.11
C PHE A 80 -4.23 -6.13 -1.50
N LEU A 81 -4.57 -5.30 -0.52
CA LEU A 81 -5.39 -4.11 -0.69
C LEU A 81 -4.50 -2.93 -0.33
N VAL A 82 -4.14 -2.12 -1.33
CA VAL A 82 -3.23 -0.99 -1.15
C VAL A 82 -4.00 0.30 -1.41
N GLU A 83 -3.90 1.22 -0.46
CA GLU A 83 -4.62 2.49 -0.48
C GLU A 83 -3.67 3.65 -0.16
N MET A 84 -3.76 4.71 -0.96
CA MET A 84 -3.07 5.96 -0.73
C MET A 84 -4.06 7.02 -0.23
N GLN A 85 -3.84 7.53 0.97
CA GLN A 85 -4.72 8.53 1.58
C GLN A 85 -4.01 9.85 1.81
N ARG A 86 -4.47 10.89 1.10
CA ARG A 86 -3.92 12.25 1.22
C ARG A 86 -4.33 12.95 2.52
N GLY A 87 -5.50 12.63 3.06
CA GLY A 87 -6.05 13.27 4.25
C GLY A 87 -6.77 12.28 5.13
N GLU A 88 -6.84 12.59 6.41
CA GLU A 88 -7.56 11.77 7.38
C GLU A 88 -9.04 11.70 7.01
N GLN A 89 -9.57 10.48 7.01
CA GLN A 89 -11.00 10.23 6.85
C GLN A 89 -11.57 9.75 8.18
N GLN A 90 -12.80 10.18 8.48
CA GLN A 90 -13.51 9.64 9.64
C GLN A 90 -13.63 8.12 9.54
N PHE A 91 -13.42 7.45 10.68
CA PHE A 91 -13.53 6.00 10.83
C PHE A 91 -12.55 5.21 9.94
N PHE A 92 -11.36 5.75 9.64
CA PHE A 92 -10.38 5.08 8.78
C PHE A 92 -10.00 3.66 9.27
N LYS A 93 -9.82 3.48 10.59
CA LYS A 93 -9.55 2.17 11.20
C LYS A 93 -10.71 1.18 10.96
N ASP A 94 -11.96 1.63 11.19
CA ASP A 94 -13.16 0.81 10.98
C ASP A 94 -13.36 0.43 9.51
N ARG A 95 -13.10 1.38 8.60
CA ARG A 95 -13.18 1.15 7.15
C ARG A 95 -12.13 0.14 6.68
N SER A 96 -10.89 0.30 7.14
CA SER A 96 -9.81 -0.65 6.83
C SER A 96 -10.18 -2.07 7.25
N LEU A 97 -10.74 -2.23 8.46
CA LEU A 97 -11.21 -3.52 8.96
C LEU A 97 -12.40 -4.06 8.17
N TYR A 98 -13.41 -3.23 7.92
CA TYR A 98 -14.59 -3.60 7.12
C TYR A 98 -14.17 -4.08 5.73
N TYR A 99 -13.23 -3.38 5.10
CA TYR A 99 -12.77 -3.74 3.77
C TYR A 99 -11.96 -5.03 3.73
N ALA A 100 -11.21 -5.35 4.78
CA ALA A 100 -10.55 -6.64 4.90
C ALA A 100 -11.53 -7.82 4.86
N THR A 101 -12.81 -7.62 5.17
CA THR A 101 -13.83 -8.68 5.13
C THR A 101 -14.14 -9.16 3.71
N PHE A 102 -14.00 -8.31 2.70
CA PHE A 102 -14.30 -8.66 1.32
C PHE A 102 -13.38 -9.74 0.73
N PRO A 103 -12.04 -9.57 0.72
CA PRO A 103 -11.12 -10.62 0.26
C PRO A 103 -11.22 -11.89 1.11
N ILE A 104 -11.65 -11.80 2.37
CA ILE A 104 -11.93 -12.97 3.22
C ILE A 104 -13.19 -13.68 2.71
N ARG A 105 -14.27 -12.94 2.46
CA ARG A 105 -15.54 -13.47 1.93
C ARG A 105 -15.36 -14.08 0.55
N GLU A 106 -14.53 -13.50 -0.31
CA GLU A 106 -14.29 -14.00 -1.67
C GLU A 106 -13.56 -15.35 -1.71
N GLN A 107 -12.88 -15.73 -0.63
CA GLN A 107 -12.24 -17.05 -0.51
C GLN A 107 -13.23 -18.17 -0.19
N ALA A 108 -14.49 -17.81 0.09
CA ALA A 108 -15.59 -18.75 0.24
C ALA A 108 -15.76 -19.64 -0.99
N SER A 109 -15.53 -20.94 -0.83
CA SER A 109 -15.81 -21.92 -1.88
C SER A 109 -17.31 -22.25 -1.91
N ARG A 110 -17.97 -22.14 -3.06
CA ARG A 110 -19.38 -22.55 -3.20
C ARG A 110 -19.46 -24.08 -3.30
N GLY A 111 -20.14 -24.75 -2.38
CA GLY A 111 -20.35 -26.21 -2.42
C GLY A 111 -20.48 -26.86 -1.04
N ASN A 112 -20.62 -28.19 -1.02
CA ASN A 112 -20.76 -28.97 0.22
C ASN A 112 -19.41 -29.21 0.94
N ASP A 113 -18.28 -29.11 0.24
CA ASP A 113 -16.94 -29.30 0.81
C ASP A 113 -16.29 -27.95 1.11
N TRP A 114 -16.70 -27.33 2.21
CA TRP A 114 -16.17 -26.02 2.61
C TRP A 114 -14.81 -26.14 3.29
N ASP A 115 -13.78 -25.51 2.70
CA ASP A 115 -12.47 -25.34 3.32
C ASP A 115 -12.40 -23.99 4.07
N TYR A 116 -12.33 -24.05 5.41
CA TYR A 116 -12.20 -22.86 6.26
C TYR A 116 -10.76 -22.29 6.31
N ARG A 117 -9.79 -22.90 5.63
CA ARG A 117 -8.40 -22.42 5.62
C ARG A 117 -8.25 -21.21 4.71
N LEU A 118 -8.33 -20.02 5.31
CA LEU A 118 -8.07 -18.76 4.62
C LEU A 118 -6.60 -18.64 4.18
N LYS A 119 -6.39 -17.96 3.05
CA LYS A 119 -5.15 -17.35 2.58
C LYS A 119 -4.96 -15.98 3.23
N ALA A 120 -3.71 -15.51 3.24
CA ALA A 120 -3.37 -14.24 3.87
C ALA A 120 -4.03 -13.05 3.17
N VAL A 121 -4.41 -12.05 3.95
CA VAL A 121 -4.97 -10.78 3.53
C VAL A 121 -4.14 -9.66 4.16
N TYR A 122 -3.61 -8.79 3.31
CA TYR A 122 -2.83 -7.62 3.70
C TYR A 122 -3.58 -6.36 3.30
N VAL A 123 -3.86 -5.50 4.27
CA VAL A 123 -4.39 -4.15 4.04
C VAL A 123 -3.27 -3.16 4.30
N ILE A 124 -2.86 -2.42 3.27
CA ILE A 124 -1.71 -1.54 3.28
C ILE A 124 -2.21 -0.11 3.05
N GLY A 125 -2.15 0.72 4.09
CA GLY A 125 -2.49 2.14 4.01
C GLY A 125 -1.23 3.00 3.96
N ILE A 126 -1.06 3.76 2.89
CA ILE A 126 -0.01 4.78 2.75
C ILE A 126 -0.65 6.13 3.06
N LEU A 127 -0.30 6.71 4.22
CA LEU A 127 -1.04 7.81 4.82
C LEU A 127 -0.21 9.09 4.80
N ASN A 128 -0.73 10.15 4.18
CA ASN A 128 -0.14 11.49 4.25
C ASN A 128 -0.59 12.29 5.49
N PHE A 129 -1.00 11.58 6.54
CA PHE A 129 -1.42 12.11 7.83
C PHE A 129 -0.98 11.14 8.93
N THR A 130 -1.04 11.57 10.18
CA THR A 130 -0.76 10.74 11.34
C THR A 130 -2.04 10.21 11.94
N MET A 131 -2.08 8.92 12.31
CA MET A 131 -3.31 8.27 12.81
C MET A 131 -3.62 8.60 14.26
N ASP A 132 -2.60 8.92 15.05
CA ASP A 132 -2.70 9.31 16.45
C ASP A 132 -1.74 10.48 16.71
N ASP A 133 -2.06 11.37 17.66
CA ASP A 133 -1.20 12.51 18.08
C ASP A 133 0.04 12.08 18.89
N CYS A 134 0.39 10.80 18.89
CA CYS A 134 1.55 10.30 19.61
C CYS A 134 2.83 10.82 18.96
N ALA A 135 3.68 11.48 19.76
CA ALA A 135 4.96 12.06 19.35
C ALA A 135 6.05 11.01 19.00
N ASP A 136 5.69 9.75 18.78
CA ASP A 136 6.63 8.74 18.34
C ASP A 136 7.08 8.99 16.90
N SER A 137 8.34 8.63 16.61
CA SER A 137 8.87 8.60 15.24
C SER A 137 8.48 7.32 14.50
N TYR A 138 7.52 6.55 15.03
CA TYR A 138 7.14 5.25 14.50
C TYR A 138 6.21 5.42 13.31
N TYR A 139 6.78 5.34 12.10
CA TYR A 139 6.11 5.61 10.83
C TYR A 139 5.54 4.35 10.15
N ARG A 140 5.88 3.14 10.59
CA ARG A 140 5.36 1.87 10.05
C ARG A 140 4.64 1.12 11.16
N ARG A 141 3.30 1.08 11.16
CA ARG A 141 2.51 0.27 12.09
C ARG A 141 2.11 -1.04 11.42
N GLU A 142 2.52 -2.16 12.00
CA GLU A 142 2.04 -3.49 11.62
C GLU A 142 1.09 -4.01 12.70
N VAL A 143 -0.14 -4.34 12.32
CA VAL A 143 -1.19 -4.76 13.24
C VAL A 143 -1.73 -6.12 12.83
N LYS A 144 -1.78 -7.04 13.79
CA LYS A 144 -2.28 -8.42 13.65
C LYS A 144 -3.21 -8.76 14.80
N LEU A 145 -4.00 -9.82 14.65
CA LEU A 145 -4.78 -10.36 15.76
C LEU A 145 -3.83 -11.04 16.76
N MET A 146 -3.98 -10.69 18.02
CA MET A 146 -3.06 -11.10 19.09
C MET A 146 -3.81 -11.51 20.36
N ASP A 147 -3.23 -12.42 21.14
CA ASP A 147 -3.70 -12.70 22.49
C ASP A 147 -3.46 -11.46 23.38
N THR A 148 -4.50 -10.97 24.04
CA THR A 148 -4.42 -9.69 24.77
C THR A 148 -3.57 -9.78 26.03
N ARG A 149 -3.36 -10.98 26.58
CA ARG A 149 -2.56 -11.22 27.78
C ARG A 149 -1.09 -11.46 27.45
N THR A 150 -0.79 -12.39 26.54
CA THR A 150 0.61 -12.75 26.22
C THR A 150 1.24 -11.84 25.18
N LYS A 151 0.41 -11.15 24.40
CA LYS A 151 0.80 -10.35 23.23
C LYS A 151 1.33 -11.16 22.05
N ASP A 152 1.16 -12.49 22.06
CA ASP A 152 1.51 -13.34 20.94
C ASP A 152 0.53 -13.16 19.78
N VAL A 153 1.03 -13.23 18.55
CA VAL A 153 0.18 -13.23 17.35
C VAL A 153 -0.69 -14.47 17.37
N PHE A 154 -2.01 -14.27 17.46
CA PHE A 154 -3.01 -15.32 17.51
C PHE A 154 -3.40 -15.78 16.10
N PHE A 155 -3.41 -14.86 15.13
CA PHE A 155 -3.72 -15.16 13.74
C PHE A 155 -2.86 -14.29 12.82
N ASP A 156 -2.06 -14.93 11.98
CA ASP A 156 -1.00 -14.31 11.17
C ASP A 156 -1.41 -14.04 9.72
N LYS A 157 -2.60 -14.48 9.30
CA LYS A 157 -3.11 -14.32 7.93
C LYS A 157 -3.96 -13.07 7.72
N LEU A 158 -4.13 -12.22 8.73
CA LEU A 158 -4.76 -10.90 8.58
C LEU A 158 -3.80 -9.84 9.12
N THR A 159 -3.23 -9.06 8.22
CA THR A 159 -2.22 -8.06 8.55
C THR A 159 -2.63 -6.70 8.01
N PHE A 160 -2.60 -5.69 8.88
CA PHE A 160 -2.71 -4.30 8.48
C PHE A 160 -1.35 -3.63 8.58
N VAL A 161 -0.95 -2.92 7.54
CA VAL A 161 0.28 -2.13 7.50
C VAL A 161 -0.09 -0.68 7.23
N TYR A 162 0.19 0.21 8.17
CA TYR A 162 -0.02 1.65 8.01
C TYR A 162 1.32 2.37 7.96
N LEU A 163 1.53 3.13 6.88
CA LEU A 163 2.73 3.92 6.65
C LEU A 163 2.38 5.40 6.84
N GLU A 164 2.70 5.95 8.01
CA GLU A 164 2.48 7.37 8.36
C GLU A 164 3.59 8.23 7.74
N MET A 165 3.41 8.61 6.48
CA MET A 165 4.41 9.32 5.67
C MET A 165 4.92 10.63 6.28
N PRO A 166 4.13 11.44 7.02
CA PRO A 166 4.64 12.63 7.71
C PRO A 166 5.75 12.33 8.74
N LYS A 167 5.76 11.12 9.32
CA LYS A 167 6.76 10.69 10.31
C LYS A 167 8.05 10.18 9.66
N PHE A 168 8.04 9.79 8.38
CA PHE A 168 9.23 9.34 7.65
C PHE A 168 10.08 10.55 7.22
N ASN A 169 11.19 10.82 7.93
CA ASN A 169 12.01 12.03 7.71
C ASN A 169 13.45 11.76 7.25
N LYS A 170 13.76 10.54 6.79
CA LYS A 170 15.09 10.20 6.27
C LYS A 170 15.40 11.02 5.01
N THR A 171 16.62 11.54 4.97
CA THR A 171 17.25 12.18 3.82
C THR A 171 17.83 11.15 2.86
N GLU A 172 18.23 11.58 1.67
CA GLU A 172 18.81 10.71 0.64
C GLU A 172 20.04 9.92 1.15
N SER A 173 20.88 10.53 1.99
CA SER A 173 22.06 9.89 2.59
C SER A 173 21.75 8.84 3.65
N GLU A 174 20.51 8.81 4.17
CA GLU A 174 20.08 7.91 5.24
C GLU A 174 19.28 6.71 4.69
N LEU A 175 19.19 6.57 3.37
CA LEU A 175 18.46 5.48 2.70
C LEU A 175 19.32 4.21 2.65
N GLU A 176 19.09 3.32 3.60
CA GLU A 176 19.85 2.06 3.73
C GLU A 176 19.14 0.89 3.06
N THR A 177 17.81 0.85 3.15
CA THR A 177 17.00 -0.29 2.72
C THR A 177 16.13 0.03 1.49
N MET A 178 15.68 -1.02 0.79
CA MET A 178 14.70 -0.86 -0.28
C MET A 178 13.41 -0.21 0.21
N PHE A 179 13.02 -0.51 1.45
CA PHE A 179 11.88 0.12 2.11
C PHE A 179 12.09 1.62 2.30
N ASP A 180 13.26 2.06 2.79
CA ASP A 180 13.57 3.49 2.93
C ASP A 180 13.49 4.22 1.58
N LYS A 181 14.04 3.60 0.54
CA LYS A 181 14.03 4.15 -0.82
C LYS A 181 12.61 4.31 -1.37
N TRP A 182 11.75 3.31 -1.18
CA TRP A 182 10.34 3.39 -1.55
C TRP A 182 9.61 4.50 -0.80
N LEU A 183 9.78 4.60 0.51
CA LEU A 183 9.15 5.67 1.31
C LEU A 183 9.65 7.05 0.89
N PHE A 184 10.96 7.18 0.63
CA PHE A 184 11.55 8.43 0.16
C PHE A 184 10.97 8.86 -1.18
N VAL A 185 10.86 7.93 -2.14
CA VAL A 185 10.25 8.20 -3.44
C VAL A 185 8.79 8.61 -3.26
N LEU A 186 7.97 7.81 -2.57
CA LEU A 186 6.55 8.12 -2.37
C LEU A 186 6.33 9.49 -1.73
N ARG A 187 7.21 9.90 -0.79
CA ARG A 187 7.12 11.20 -0.12
C ARG A 187 7.54 12.38 -1.01
N ASN A 188 8.56 12.19 -1.85
CA ASN A 188 9.26 13.30 -2.50
C ASN A 188 9.07 13.37 -4.02
N LEU A 189 8.50 12.34 -4.67
CA LEU A 189 8.52 12.18 -6.13
C LEU A 189 8.11 13.44 -6.91
N SER A 190 6.99 14.07 -6.58
CA SER A 190 6.53 15.27 -7.31
C SER A 190 7.39 16.52 -7.09
N ARG A 191 8.26 16.51 -6.08
CA ARG A 191 9.20 17.60 -5.76
C ARG A 191 10.59 17.37 -6.38
N LEU A 192 10.86 16.17 -6.90
CA LEU A 192 12.13 15.85 -7.52
C LEU A 192 12.21 16.48 -8.91
N MET A 193 13.32 17.17 -9.18
CA MET A 193 13.64 17.66 -10.53
C MET A 193 14.56 16.70 -11.28
N GLU A 194 15.32 15.89 -10.56
CA GLU A 194 16.29 14.94 -11.07
C GLU A 194 16.24 13.64 -10.27
N ARG A 195 16.84 12.58 -10.81
CA ARG A 195 16.88 11.26 -10.16
C ARG A 195 17.94 11.27 -9.04
N PRO A 196 17.57 10.98 -7.78
CA PRO A 196 18.52 10.87 -6.67
C PRO A 196 19.60 9.81 -6.93
N VAL A 197 20.83 10.09 -6.48
CA VAL A 197 21.97 9.18 -6.58
C VAL A 197 21.74 7.93 -5.74
N ALA A 198 20.96 7.99 -4.66
CA ALA A 198 20.62 6.81 -3.88
C ALA A 198 19.65 5.83 -4.57
N LEU A 199 19.00 6.23 -5.67
CA LEU A 199 17.93 5.47 -6.34
C LEU A 199 18.35 4.95 -7.73
N GLN A 200 19.44 4.20 -7.78
CA GLN A 200 20.02 3.68 -9.03
C GLN A 200 19.50 2.28 -9.41
N GLU A 201 18.75 1.62 -8.53
CA GLU A 201 18.20 0.31 -8.83
C GLU A 201 17.27 0.35 -10.05
N ARG A 202 17.31 -0.74 -10.84
CA ARG A 202 16.52 -0.87 -12.07
C ARG A 202 15.03 -0.54 -11.88
N VAL A 203 14.48 -0.88 -10.72
CA VAL A 203 13.08 -0.57 -10.39
C VAL A 203 12.81 0.93 -10.32
N PHE A 204 13.74 1.74 -9.79
CA PHE A 204 13.58 3.18 -9.73
C PHE A 204 13.79 3.85 -11.09
N THR A 205 14.66 3.30 -11.95
CA THR A 205 14.73 3.73 -13.35
C THR A 205 13.37 3.62 -14.04
N ARG A 206 12.70 2.47 -13.90
CA ARG A 206 11.35 2.27 -14.43
C ARG A 206 10.32 3.18 -13.77
N LEU A 207 10.43 3.40 -12.46
CA LEU A 207 9.55 4.32 -11.75
C LEU A 207 9.64 5.73 -12.30
N PHE A 208 10.84 6.26 -12.50
CA PHE A 208 11.01 7.62 -13.03
C PHE A 208 10.53 7.73 -14.47
N GLU A 209 10.70 6.71 -15.31
CA GLU A 209 10.14 6.65 -16.66
C GLU A 209 8.60 6.62 -16.66
N ALA A 210 7.99 5.89 -15.73
CA ALA A 210 6.54 5.86 -15.57
C ALA A 210 5.98 7.16 -14.94
N ALA A 211 6.79 7.87 -14.16
CA ALA A 211 6.38 9.05 -13.42
C ALA A 211 6.41 10.34 -14.25
N GLU A 212 7.23 10.43 -15.30
CA GLU A 212 7.19 11.53 -16.28
C GLU A 212 5.83 11.60 -17.02
#